data_AF-A0A7J8EFD5-F1
#
_entry.id   AF-A0A7J8EFD5-F1
#
_cell.length_a   1.000
_cell.length_b   1.000
_cell.length_c   1.000
_cell.angle_alpha   90.00
_cell.angle_beta   90.00
_cell.angle_gamma   90.00
#
_symmetry.space_group_name_H-M   'P 1'
#
loop_
_entity.id
_entity.type
_entity.pdbx_description
1 polymer ?
#
loop_
_entity_poly.entity_id
_entity_poly.type
_entity_poly.pdbx_seq_one_letter_code
_entity_poly.pdbx_strand_id
1 'polypeptide(L)'
;MKTFVIGIGGVTNGGKTTLAKNLQKHLPNCSVISQDDFFKPESEIETDKNGFLQYDVLEALNMEKMMSTISCWMESPRHTLVSTAWGRAEEVPILIIEGFLLFNYKPLDPVWNRSYFLTIPYEECKRRRR
;
A
#
# COMPACT_ATOMS: atom_id res chain seq x y z
N MET A 1 -10.97 -10.82 -15.11
CA MET A 1 -10.19 -11.86 -14.38
C MET A 1 -10.06 -11.41 -12.93
N LYS A 2 -10.09 -12.31 -11.94
CA LYS A 2 -10.09 -11.92 -10.52
C LYS A 2 -8.65 -11.60 -10.07
N THR A 3 -8.45 -10.46 -9.44
CA THR A 3 -7.21 -10.11 -8.71
C THR A 3 -7.46 -10.24 -7.21
N PHE A 4 -6.40 -10.32 -6.41
CA PHE A 4 -6.48 -10.33 -4.95
C PHE A 4 -5.62 -9.21 -4.35
N VAL A 5 -6.25 -8.21 -3.76
CA VAL A 5 -5.61 -7.03 -3.20
C VAL A 5 -5.60 -7.07 -1.68
N ILE A 6 -4.41 -6.91 -1.11
CA ILE A 6 -4.15 -6.90 0.34
C ILE A 6 -3.71 -5.50 0.75
N GLY A 7 -4.45 -4.88 1.68
CA GLY A 7 -4.03 -3.66 2.36
C GLY A 7 -3.23 -3.97 3.64
N ILE A 8 -2.05 -3.38 3.79
CA ILE A 8 -1.25 -3.43 5.02
C ILE A 8 -1.12 -2.01 5.57
N GLY A 9 -2.08 -1.66 6.42
CA GLY A 9 -2.11 -0.41 7.18
C GLY A 9 -1.30 -0.50 8.47
N GLY A 10 -1.20 0.62 9.18
CA GLY A 10 -0.70 0.63 10.54
C GLY A 10 0.24 1.78 10.86
N VAL A 11 0.60 1.87 12.13
CA VAL A 11 1.42 2.95 12.69
C VAL A 11 2.81 3.04 12.03
N THR A 12 3.37 4.26 12.04
CA THR A 12 4.74 4.54 11.62
C THR A 12 5.75 3.64 12.34
N ASN A 13 6.83 3.26 11.65
CA ASN A 13 7.86 2.34 12.16
C ASN A 13 7.32 0.98 12.73
N GLY A 14 6.10 0.59 12.33
CA GLY A 14 5.45 -0.66 12.77
C GLY A 14 5.93 -1.93 12.07
N GLY A 15 6.66 -1.81 10.94
CA GLY A 15 7.17 -2.96 10.17
C GLY A 15 6.34 -3.34 8.93
N LYS A 16 5.49 -2.44 8.43
CA LYS A 16 4.59 -2.65 7.27
C LYS A 16 5.35 -3.12 6.02
N THR A 17 6.32 -2.33 5.55
CA THR A 17 7.13 -2.65 4.36
C THR A 17 7.87 -3.98 4.51
N THR A 18 8.38 -4.30 5.70
CA THR A 18 9.03 -5.59 5.96
C THR A 18 8.05 -6.75 5.84
N LEU A 19 6.85 -6.62 6.41
CA LEU A 19 5.80 -7.62 6.27
C LEU A 19 5.40 -7.80 4.80
N ALA A 20 5.17 -6.70 4.07
CA ALA A 20 4.83 -6.72 2.65
C ALA A 20 5.90 -7.44 1.80
N LYS A 21 7.18 -7.09 1.97
CA LYS A 21 8.30 -7.73 1.25
C LYS A 21 8.46 -9.21 1.62
N ASN A 22 8.21 -9.59 2.87
CA ASN A 22 8.27 -10.99 3.27
C ASN A 22 7.10 -11.78 2.69
N LEU A 23 5.89 -11.24 2.67
CA LEU A 23 4.74 -11.87 2.01
C LEU A 23 4.99 -12.02 0.51
N GLN A 24 5.50 -10.97 -0.16
CA GLN A 24 5.84 -11.00 -1.58
C GLN A 24 6.79 -12.15 -1.95
N LYS A 25 7.79 -12.44 -1.11
CA LYS A 25 8.74 -13.54 -1.35
C LYS A 25 8.11 -14.93 -1.30
N HIS A 26 6.97 -15.07 -0.62
CA HIS A 26 6.30 -16.36 -0.39
C HIS A 26 5.00 -16.50 -1.18
N LEU A 27 4.56 -15.46 -1.90
CA LEU A 27 3.35 -15.44 -2.70
C LEU A 27 3.70 -15.39 -4.20
N PRO A 28 3.15 -16.31 -5.03
CA PRO A 28 3.34 -16.25 -6.46
C PRO A 28 2.64 -15.03 -7.06
N ASN A 29 3.18 -14.50 -8.16
CA ASN A 29 2.58 -13.37 -8.91
C ASN A 29 2.19 -12.17 -8.01
N CYS A 30 3.04 -11.84 -7.05
CA CYS A 30 2.80 -10.82 -6.05
C CYS A 30 3.59 -9.53 -6.33
N SER A 31 2.89 -8.40 -6.40
CA SER A 31 3.49 -7.06 -6.49
C SER A 31 3.26 -6.29 -5.18
N VAL A 32 4.09 -5.27 -4.94
CA VAL A 32 3.97 -4.38 -3.78
C VAL A 32 3.95 -2.94 -4.27
N ILE A 33 3.01 -2.14 -3.76
CA ILE A 33 2.97 -0.68 -3.90
C ILE A 33 3.09 -0.08 -2.50
N SER A 34 4.07 0.80 -2.31
CA SER A 34 4.34 1.49 -1.04
C SER A 34 3.79 2.92 -1.08
N GLN A 35 2.95 3.29 -0.11
CA GLN A 35 2.37 4.64 -0.02
C GLN A 35 3.44 5.74 0.11
N ASP A 36 4.58 5.42 0.72
CA ASP A 36 5.70 6.35 0.92
C ASP A 36 6.33 6.82 -0.41
N ASP A 37 6.14 6.08 -1.52
CA ASP A 37 6.60 6.49 -2.85
C ASP A 37 5.78 7.65 -3.46
N PHE A 38 4.69 8.04 -2.80
CA PHE A 38 3.73 9.03 -3.28
C PHE A 38 3.72 10.32 -2.45
N PHE A 39 4.71 10.55 -1.58
CA PHE A 39 4.85 11.85 -0.93
C PHE A 39 5.08 12.98 -1.95
N LYS A 40 4.45 14.12 -1.70
CA LYS A 40 4.70 15.37 -2.42
C LYS A 40 6.08 15.93 -2.04
N PRO A 41 6.70 16.77 -2.88
CA PRO A 41 7.92 17.46 -2.51
C PRO A 41 7.68 18.38 -1.30
N GLU A 42 8.71 18.60 -0.48
CA GLU A 42 8.63 19.40 0.75
C GLU A 42 8.04 20.81 0.52
N SER A 43 8.29 21.40 -0.64
CA SER A 43 7.73 22.70 -1.04
C SER A 43 6.21 22.76 -1.11
N GLU A 44 5.54 21.61 -1.22
CA GLU A 44 4.09 21.46 -1.23
C GLU A 44 3.52 21.00 0.13
N ILE A 45 4.38 20.80 1.13
CA ILE A 45 3.96 20.35 2.46
C ILE A 45 3.66 21.56 3.34
N GLU A 46 2.42 21.66 3.80
CA GLU A 46 1.99 22.74 4.68
C GLU A 46 2.66 22.64 6.07
N THR A 47 2.81 23.79 6.71
CA THR A 47 3.31 23.90 8.09
C THR A 47 2.18 24.33 9.01
N ASP A 48 2.03 23.69 10.16
CA ASP A 48 1.03 24.09 11.14
C ASP A 48 1.41 25.37 11.91
N LYS A 49 0.49 25.81 12.78
CA LYS A 49 0.69 26.99 13.65
C LYS A 49 1.90 26.91 14.59
N ASN A 50 2.45 25.72 14.82
CA ASN A 50 3.60 25.49 15.69
C ASN A 50 4.91 25.30 14.90
N GLY A 51 4.87 25.36 13.56
CA GLY A 51 6.05 25.18 12.73
C GLY A 51 6.33 23.73 12.31
N PHE A 52 5.39 22.79 12.49
CA PHE A 52 5.58 21.40 12.08
C PHE A 52 5.06 21.14 10.66
N LEU A 53 5.90 20.54 9.82
CA LEU A 53 5.53 20.05 8.50
C LEU A 53 4.49 18.93 8.62
N GLN A 54 3.37 19.08 7.90
CA GLN A 54 2.23 18.18 7.95
C GLN A 54 2.43 16.97 7.02
N TYR A 55 3.37 16.08 7.33
CA TYR A 55 3.59 14.85 6.56
C TYR A 55 2.57 13.74 6.87
N ASP A 56 2.01 13.72 8.06
CA ASP A 56 1.14 12.62 8.54
C ASP A 56 -0.35 12.83 8.18
N VAL A 57 -0.64 13.46 7.04
CA VAL A 57 -2.00 13.70 6.51
C VAL A 57 -2.11 13.31 5.03
N LEU A 58 -3.33 13.09 4.53
CA LEU A 58 -3.54 12.64 3.13
C LEU A 58 -3.10 13.71 2.12
N GLU A 59 -3.18 14.98 2.49
CA GLU A 59 -2.81 16.13 1.67
C GLU A 59 -1.30 16.16 1.34
N ALA A 60 -0.47 15.50 2.16
CA ALA A 60 0.96 15.34 1.92
C ALA A 60 1.28 14.33 0.81
N LEU A 61 0.28 13.55 0.37
CA LEU A 61 0.43 12.46 -0.56
C LEU A 61 -0.26 12.77 -1.90
N ASN A 62 0.36 12.37 -3.00
CA ASN A 62 -0.27 12.34 -4.31
C ASN A 62 -1.09 11.05 -4.47
N MET A 63 -2.24 11.00 -3.79
CA MET A 63 -3.13 9.83 -3.79
C MET A 63 -3.74 9.55 -5.17
N GLU A 64 -3.88 10.55 -6.03
CA GLU A 64 -4.32 10.37 -7.42
C GLU A 64 -3.28 9.57 -8.24
N LYS A 65 -2.00 9.91 -8.10
CA LYS A 65 -0.90 9.15 -8.72
C LYS A 65 -0.82 7.73 -8.17
N MET A 66 -1.10 7.55 -6.88
CA MET A 66 -1.18 6.22 -6.27
C MET A 66 -2.33 5.39 -6.87
N MET A 67 -3.52 5.97 -6.99
CA MET A 67 -4.67 5.33 -7.65
C MET A 67 -4.38 4.98 -9.10
N SER A 68 -3.74 5.87 -9.85
CA SER A 68 -3.32 5.61 -11.23
C SER A 68 -2.37 4.41 -11.32
N THR A 69 -1.37 4.33 -10.42
CA THR A 69 -0.45 3.18 -10.33
C THR A 69 -1.19 1.88 -10.05
N ILE A 70 -2.17 1.90 -9.14
CA ILE A 70 -2.99 0.74 -8.81
C ILE A 70 -3.82 0.30 -10.02
N SER A 71 -4.48 1.24 -10.72
CA SER A 71 -5.26 0.95 -11.93
C SER A 71 -4.38 0.35 -13.04
N CYS A 72 -3.21 0.94 -13.30
CA CYS A 72 -2.25 0.40 -14.28
C CYS A 72 -1.81 -1.03 -13.94
N TRP A 73 -1.65 -1.34 -12.64
CA TRP A 73 -1.37 -2.71 -12.21
C TRP A 73 -2.55 -3.63 -12.52
N MET A 74 -3.77 -3.24 -12.13
CA MET A 74 -4.99 -4.04 -12.35
C MET A 74 -5.26 -4.35 -13.84
N GLU A 75 -4.93 -3.42 -14.72
CA GLU A 75 -5.13 -3.54 -16.17
C GLU A 75 -3.99 -4.29 -16.90
N SER A 76 -2.93 -4.67 -16.19
CA SER A 76 -1.73 -5.24 -16.82
C SER A 76 -2.05 -6.52 -17.63
N PRO A 77 -1.64 -6.61 -18.92
CA PRO A 77 -1.89 -7.78 -19.77
C PRO A 77 -1.30 -9.09 -19.21
N ARG A 78 -0.31 -9.01 -18.32
CA ARG A 78 0.28 -10.16 -17.62
C ARG A 78 -0.73 -10.88 -16.72
N HIS A 79 -1.79 -10.20 -16.32
CA HIS A 79 -2.90 -10.77 -15.56
C HIS A 79 -3.94 -11.46 -16.45
N THR A 80 -3.79 -11.37 -17.78
CA THR A 80 -4.79 -11.84 -18.77
C THR A 80 -4.33 -13.08 -19.55
N LEU A 81 -3.03 -13.44 -19.51
CA LEU A 81 -2.44 -14.44 -20.42
C LEU A 81 -2.34 -15.88 -19.88
N VAL A 82 -2.84 -16.19 -18.68
CA VAL A 82 -2.77 -17.56 -18.11
C VAL A 82 -3.99 -18.40 -18.52
N SER A 83 -4.24 -18.52 -19.83
CA SER A 83 -5.33 -19.39 -20.34
C SER A 83 -4.88 -20.38 -21.41
N THR A 84 -3.58 -20.66 -21.55
CA THR A 84 -3.09 -21.64 -22.54
C THR A 84 -2.08 -22.60 -21.93
N ALA A 85 -2.58 -23.63 -21.23
CA ALA A 85 -2.07 -25.01 -21.25
C ALA A 85 -2.65 -25.81 -20.08
N TRP A 86 -3.53 -26.76 -20.41
CA TRP A 86 -3.80 -28.02 -19.70
C TRP A 86 -3.22 -28.15 -18.27
N GLY A 87 -4.05 -27.86 -17.26
CA GLY A 87 -3.86 -28.42 -15.90
C GLY A 87 -3.17 -27.56 -14.83
N ARG A 88 -2.84 -26.28 -15.07
CA ARG A 88 -2.41 -25.36 -13.98
C ARG A 88 -3.62 -24.61 -13.40
N ALA A 89 -3.72 -24.59 -12.08
CA ALA A 89 -4.71 -23.80 -11.33
C ALA A 89 -4.64 -22.32 -11.78
N GLU A 90 -5.79 -21.63 -11.82
CA GLU A 90 -5.84 -20.18 -12.05
C GLU A 90 -4.88 -19.46 -11.10
N GLU A 91 -3.75 -18.97 -11.60
CA GLU A 91 -2.83 -18.13 -10.81
C GLU A 91 -3.44 -16.74 -10.68
N VAL A 92 -4.15 -16.52 -9.57
CA VAL A 92 -4.73 -15.22 -9.21
C VAL A 92 -3.59 -14.23 -8.89
N PRO A 93 -3.47 -13.11 -9.63
CA PRO A 93 -2.46 -12.10 -9.33
C PRO A 93 -2.73 -11.40 -8.00
N ILE A 94 -1.67 -11.15 -7.22
CA ILE A 94 -1.75 -10.55 -5.89
C ILE A 94 -1.10 -9.17 -5.90
N LEU A 95 -1.81 -8.18 -5.37
CA LEU A 95 -1.26 -6.86 -5.08
C LEU A 95 -1.27 -6.62 -3.58
N ILE A 96 -0.12 -6.29 -3.02
CA ILE A 96 -0.01 -5.77 -1.67
C ILE A 96 0.15 -4.25 -1.76
N ILE A 97 -0.72 -3.51 -1.08
CA ILE A 97 -0.60 -2.07 -0.90
C ILE A 97 -0.29 -1.83 0.56
N GLU A 98 0.84 -1.21 0.85
CA GLU A 98 1.30 -0.98 2.23
C GLU A 98 1.53 0.51 2.49
N GLY A 99 1.11 1.00 3.64
CA GLY A 99 1.08 2.43 3.94
C GLY A 99 0.48 2.74 5.29
N PHE A 100 0.69 3.94 5.82
CA PHE A 100 0.21 4.32 7.15
C PHE A 100 -1.17 5.00 7.15
N LEU A 101 -1.59 5.57 6.02
CA LEU A 101 -2.87 6.28 5.81
C LEU A 101 -3.70 5.66 4.67
N LEU A 102 -3.76 4.34 4.60
CA LEU A 102 -4.52 3.67 3.53
C LEU A 102 -6.04 3.70 3.80
N PHE A 103 -6.44 3.33 5.02
CA PHE A 103 -7.83 2.96 5.32
C PHE A 103 -8.74 4.14 5.65
N ASN A 104 -8.23 5.37 5.63
CA ASN A 104 -9.02 6.60 5.68
C ASN A 104 -9.24 7.23 4.29
N TYR A 105 -8.65 6.67 3.23
CA TYR A 105 -8.84 7.16 1.86
C TYR A 105 -9.99 6.43 1.15
N LYS A 106 -11.16 7.07 1.15
CA LYS A 106 -12.44 6.49 0.67
C LYS A 106 -12.41 5.85 -0.72
N PRO A 107 -11.70 6.38 -1.72
CA PRO A 107 -11.64 5.74 -3.04
C PRO A 107 -11.04 4.33 -3.03
N LEU A 108 -10.28 3.94 -2.01
CA LEU A 108 -9.74 2.59 -1.87
C LEU A 108 -10.68 1.61 -1.15
N ASP A 109 -11.75 2.07 -0.51
CA ASP A 109 -12.68 1.21 0.25
C ASP A 109 -13.16 -0.03 -0.55
N PRO A 110 -13.52 0.04 -1.86
CA PRO A 110 -13.97 -1.13 -2.61
C PRO A 110 -12.83 -2.01 -3.14
N VAL A 111 -11.56 -1.61 -2.99
CA VAL A 111 -10.40 -2.30 -3.57
C VAL A 111 -9.97 -3.50 -2.74
N TRP A 112 -10.19 -3.48 -1.42
CA TRP A 112 -9.60 -4.45 -0.49
C TRP A 112 -10.29 -5.81 -0.52
N ASN A 113 -9.54 -6.89 -0.80
CA ASN A 113 -9.98 -8.25 -0.52
C ASN A 113 -9.62 -8.69 0.91
N ARG A 114 -8.49 -8.18 1.43
CA ARG A 114 -8.05 -8.41 2.81
C ARG A 114 -7.32 -7.18 3.35
N SER A 115 -7.55 -6.86 4.62
CA SER A 115 -6.89 -5.73 5.28
C SER A 115 -6.26 -6.17 6.59
N TYR A 116 -5.02 -5.75 6.81
CA TYR A 116 -4.27 -5.91 8.05
C TYR A 116 -3.86 -4.55 8.57
N PHE A 117 -3.83 -4.37 9.88
CA PHE A 117 -3.43 -3.11 10.52
C PHE A 117 -2.42 -3.39 11.63
N LEU A 118 -1.19 -2.90 11.47
CA LEU A 118 -0.12 -3.10 12.45
C LEU A 118 -0.24 -2.06 13.56
N THR A 119 -0.28 -2.54 14.80
CA THR A 119 -0.37 -1.71 16.01
C THR A 119 0.83 -1.97 16.92
N ILE A 120 1.39 -0.91 17.50
CA ILE A 120 2.34 -0.98 18.62
C ILE A 120 1.95 0.10 19.65
N PRO A 121 2.17 -0.12 20.95
CA PRO A 121 1.90 0.90 21.97
C PRO A 121 2.71 2.18 21.75
N TYR A 122 2.21 3.30 22.27
CA TYR A 122 2.82 4.63 22.11
C TYR A 122 4.32 4.64 22.46
N GLU A 123 4.70 4.09 23.61
CA GLU A 123 6.10 4.12 24.08
C GLU A 123 7.05 3.41 23.11
N GLU A 124 6.64 2.26 22.58
CA GLU A 124 7.44 1.51 21.62
C GLU A 124 7.47 2.20 20.24
N CYS A 125 6.34 2.76 19.80
CA CYS A 125 6.28 3.55 18.57
C CYS A 125 7.23 4.74 18.63
N LYS A 126 7.16 5.50 19.73
CA LYS A 126 8.03 6.64 19.97
C LYS A 126 9.49 6.21 20.04
N ARG A 127 9.82 5.10 20.71
CA ARG A 127 11.19 4.56 20.78
C ARG A 127 11.75 4.23 19.40
N ARG A 128 10.95 3.66 18.50
CA ARG A 128 11.36 3.27 17.13
C ARG A 128 11.47 4.43 16.14
N ARG A 129 10.77 5.54 16.37
CA ARG A 129 10.72 6.71 15.48
C ARG A 129 11.89 7.70 15.68
N ARG A 130 12.63 7.55 16.79
CA ARG A 130 13.78 8.39 17.15
C ARG A 130 14.98 8.16 16.25
#